data_AF-A0A9N9ME95-F1
#
_entry.id   AF-A0A9N9ME95-F1
#
_cell.length_a   1.000
_cell.length_b   1.000
_cell.length_c   1.000
_cell.angle_alpha   90.00
_cell.angle_beta   90.00
_cell.angle_gamma   90.00
#
_symmetry.space_group_name_H-M   'P 1'
#
loop_
_entity.id
_entity.type
_entity.pdbx_description
1 polymer ?
#
loop_
_entity_poly.entity_id
_entity_poly.type
_entity_poly.pdbx_seq_one_letter_code
_entity_poly.pdbx_strand_id
1 'polypeptide(L)'
;MTDLCSECKLVITALDSVSCDSCSRLFHKKVCSGLNASEIKVMELKGARQLKFFCPECQSGMKMVPTLIKAVEELRQEIDDLKKTPVMQTPPNIPVPSNTPVLNYNEADIFVELQERQNRANNLMIFNVPEGNNSEPDSDQVKKLISILSDTNSPQPRVLQTLRMGKPNKNNFRASRLTLESPAEVQKLIKCGHKLKDEKVFISFDLTAKERERHKLLQTEFRTRKANGENVVIRYQNRIPSIALGKNTK
;
A
#
# COMPACT_ATOMS: atom_id res chain seq x y z
N MET A 1 39.29 21.42 33.88
CA MET A 1 38.90 20.69 32.65
C MET A 1 39.97 20.96 31.61
N THR A 2 40.54 19.92 31.03
CA THR A 2 41.54 20.03 29.96
C THR A 2 40.82 20.09 28.62
N ASP A 3 41.06 21.14 27.85
CA ASP A 3 40.51 21.25 26.49
C ASP A 3 41.24 20.29 25.55
N LEU A 4 40.48 19.59 24.70
CA LEU A 4 41.00 18.60 23.75
C LEU A 4 40.81 19.08 22.31
N CYS A 5 41.78 18.74 21.46
CA CYS A 5 41.71 18.98 20.03
C CYS A 5 40.63 18.14 19.37
N SER A 6 39.81 18.78 18.55
CA SER A 6 38.73 18.09 17.85
C SER A 6 39.23 17.19 16.72
N GLU A 7 40.43 17.43 16.20
CA GLU A 7 41.08 16.61 15.18
C GLU A 7 41.86 15.43 15.81
N CYS A 8 42.93 15.71 16.56
CA CYS A 8 43.86 14.68 17.05
C CYS A 8 43.55 14.16 18.46
N LYS A 9 42.53 14.72 19.14
CA LYS A 9 42.11 14.35 20.51
C LYS A 9 43.16 14.54 21.60
N LEU A 10 44.27 15.22 21.32
CA LEU A 10 45.30 15.57 22.31
C LEU A 10 44.95 16.87 23.04
N VAL A 11 45.56 17.07 24.22
CA VAL A 11 45.37 18.27 25.04
C VAL A 11 45.84 19.53 24.31
N ILE A 12 45.05 20.59 24.37
CA ILE A 12 45.39 21.91 23.83
C ILE A 12 45.54 22.91 24.99
N THR A 13 46.51 23.81 24.88
CA THR A 13 46.65 24.98 25.77
C THR A 13 45.98 26.20 25.14
N ALA A 14 45.49 27.13 25.97
CA ALA A 14 44.79 28.34 25.49
C ALA A 14 45.62 29.20 24.52
N LEU A 15 46.96 29.09 24.55
CA LEU A 15 47.85 29.83 23.66
C LEU A 15 47.99 29.18 22.27
N ASP A 16 47.79 27.86 22.16
CA ASP A 16 47.95 27.10 20.91
C ASP A 16 46.61 26.64 20.31
N SER A 17 45.49 27.19 20.79
CA SER A 17 44.15 26.85 20.32
C SER A 17 43.59 27.87 19.32
N VAL A 18 42.86 27.37 18.33
CA VAL A 18 41.95 28.16 17.50
C VAL A 18 40.57 27.50 17.49
N SER A 19 39.51 28.30 17.61
CA SER A 19 38.13 27.82 17.55
C SER A 19 37.55 28.02 16.15
N CYS A 20 36.85 26.99 15.65
CA CYS A 20 36.05 27.09 14.43
C CYS A 20 34.94 28.14 14.62
N ASP A 21 34.84 29.11 13.72
CA ASP A 21 33.84 30.18 13.77
C ASP A 21 32.39 29.68 13.59
N SER A 22 32.19 28.45 13.11
CA SER A 22 30.86 27.85 12.93
C SER A 22 30.45 26.91 14.06
N CYS A 23 31.30 25.95 14.44
CA CYS A 23 30.95 24.93 15.43
C CYS A 23 31.63 25.11 16.79
N SER A 24 32.45 26.15 16.95
CA SER A 24 33.19 26.51 18.18
C SER A 24 34.16 25.44 18.71
N ARG A 25 34.36 24.35 17.97
CA ARG A 25 35.33 23.29 18.29
C ARG A 25 36.77 23.82 18.25
N LEU A 26 37.60 23.30 19.15
CA LEU A 26 39.00 23.72 19.32
C LEU A 26 39.97 22.84 18.53
N PHE A 27 40.99 23.48 17.94
CA PHE A 27 42.03 22.85 17.14
C PHE A 27 43.41 23.42 17.48
N HIS A 28 44.47 22.62 17.34
CA HIS A 28 45.84 23.13 17.41
C HIS A 28 46.11 24.08 16.24
N LYS A 29 46.59 25.29 16.52
CA LYS A 29 46.87 26.32 15.51
C LYS A 29 47.81 25.82 14.43
N LYS A 30 48.91 25.18 14.80
CA LYS A 30 50.00 24.85 13.85
C LYS A 30 49.79 23.55 13.08
N VAL A 31 49.22 22.53 13.73
CA VAL A 31 49.23 21.15 13.18
C VAL A 31 47.87 20.72 12.67
N CYS A 32 46.79 21.08 13.37
CA CYS A 32 45.45 20.54 13.10
C CYS A 32 44.51 21.51 12.38
N SER A 33 44.78 22.82 12.44
CA SER A 33 43.91 23.82 11.80
C SER A 33 44.17 23.99 10.30
N GLY A 34 45.35 23.59 9.82
CA GLY A 34 45.80 23.84 8.44
C GLY A 34 46.10 25.30 8.12
N LEU A 35 46.08 26.20 9.12
CA LEU A 35 46.39 27.62 8.97
C LEU A 35 47.91 27.84 8.82
N ASN A 36 48.28 28.76 7.93
CA ASN A 36 49.65 29.21 7.80
C ASN A 36 50.02 30.27 8.86
N ALA A 37 51.31 30.62 8.95
CA ALA A 37 51.80 31.55 9.97
C ALA A 37 51.16 32.95 9.92
N SER A 38 50.80 33.44 8.74
CA SER A 38 50.13 34.74 8.57
C SER A 38 48.68 34.67 9.04
N GLU A 39 47.97 33.59 8.71
CA GLU A 39 46.59 33.37 9.12
C GLU A 39 46.47 33.17 10.64
N ILE A 40 47.41 32.45 11.25
CA ILE A 40 47.46 32.28 12.72
C ILE A 40 47.59 33.64 13.40
N LYS A 41 48.45 34.54 12.92
CA LYS A 41 48.58 35.91 13.46
C LYS A 41 47.26 36.68 13.37
N VAL A 42 46.52 36.53 12.27
CA VAL A 42 45.20 37.15 12.10
C VAL A 42 44.18 36.56 13.08
N MET A 43 44.24 35.25 13.37
CA MET A 43 43.36 34.62 14.37
C MET A 43 43.62 35.11 15.79
N GLU A 44 44.83 35.58 16.09
CA GLU A 44 45.24 36.10 17.40
C GLU A 44 44.83 37.56 17.63
N LEU A 45 44.47 38.30 16.58
CA LEU A 45 44.02 39.68 16.70
C LEU A 45 42.70 39.74 17.49
N LYS A 46 42.72 40.46 18.61
CA LYS A 46 41.52 40.73 19.42
C LYS A 46 40.68 41.79 18.70
N GLY A 47 39.58 41.38 18.07
CA GLY A 47 38.64 42.30 17.40
C GLY A 47 37.78 41.64 16.31
N ALA A 48 37.08 42.47 15.54
CA ALA A 48 36.31 42.00 14.39
C ALA A 48 37.26 41.59 13.25
N ARG A 49 37.62 40.30 13.22
CA ARG A 49 38.36 39.71 12.10
C ARG A 49 37.44 39.41 10.92
N GLN A 50 37.86 39.80 9.71
CA GLN A 50 37.18 39.42 8.47
C GLN A 50 37.47 37.96 8.11
N LEU A 51 38.69 37.51 8.35
CA LEU A 51 39.07 36.11 8.11
C LEU A 51 38.38 35.21 9.14
N LYS A 52 37.68 34.19 8.64
CA LYS A 52 36.98 33.18 9.43
C LYS A 52 37.68 31.84 9.29
N PHE A 53 37.86 31.13 10.39
CA PHE A 53 38.37 29.77 10.40
C PHE A 53 37.20 28.79 10.48
N PHE A 54 37.09 27.92 9.50
CA PHE A 54 36.14 26.81 9.50
C PHE A 54 36.92 25.50 9.49
N CYS A 55 36.56 24.57 10.37
CA CYS A 55 37.14 23.23 10.37
C CYS A 55 36.73 22.45 9.11
N PRO A 56 37.44 21.34 8.77
CA PRO A 56 37.15 20.57 7.56
C PRO A 56 35.68 20.12 7.43
N GLU A 57 35.05 19.71 8.54
CA GLU A 57 33.63 19.35 8.57
C GLU A 57 32.73 20.53 8.21
N CYS A 58 32.96 21.71 8.80
CA CYS A 58 32.18 22.91 8.51
C CYS A 58 32.39 23.42 7.08
N GLN A 59 33.62 23.35 6.56
CA GLN A 59 33.91 23.71 5.17
C GLN A 59 33.21 22.77 4.19
N SER A 60 33.26 21.46 4.44
CA SER A 60 32.55 20.48 3.64
C SER A 60 31.04 20.70 3.68
N GLY A 61 30.50 20.95 4.88
CA GLY A 61 29.09 21.29 5.07
C GLY A 61 28.66 22.51 4.26
N MET A 62 29.44 23.59 4.27
CA MET A 62 29.14 24.79 3.47
C MET A 62 29.15 24.53 1.96
N LYS A 63 30.03 23.65 1.46
CA LYS A 63 30.04 23.25 0.05
C LYS A 63 28.78 22.48 -0.35
N MET A 64 28.14 21.79 0.59
CA MET A 64 26.88 21.06 0.35
C MET A 64 25.64 21.96 0.39
N VAL A 65 25.72 23.14 1.00
CA VAL A 65 24.56 24.04 1.17
C VAL A 65 23.91 24.41 -0.18
N PRO A 66 24.64 24.81 -1.24
CA PRO A 66 24.03 25.11 -2.53
C PRO A 66 23.27 23.92 -3.14
N THR A 67 23.83 22.71 -3.01
CA THR A 67 23.19 21.48 -3.50
C THR A 67 21.92 21.16 -2.73
N LEU A 68 21.92 21.34 -1.41
CA LEU A 68 20.73 21.15 -0.57
C LEU A 68 19.65 22.18 -0.87
N ILE A 69 20.02 23.45 -1.08
CA ILE A 69 19.07 24.51 -1.48
C ILE A 69 18.38 24.10 -2.79
N LYS A 70 19.16 23.68 -3.80
CA LYS A 70 18.62 23.23 -5.07
C LYS A 70 17.68 22.03 -4.91
N ALA A 71 18.06 21.02 -4.13
CA ALA A 71 17.21 19.86 -3.87
C ALA A 71 15.89 20.23 -3.15
N VAL A 72 15.94 21.20 -2.22
CA VAL A 72 14.74 21.70 -1.53
C VAL A 72 13.84 22.48 -2.50
N GLU A 73 14.40 23.25 -3.43
CA GLU A 73 13.63 23.94 -4.47
C GLU A 73 12.97 22.95 -5.44
N GLU A 74 13.69 21.93 -5.88
CA GLU A 74 13.16 20.86 -6.74
C GLU A 74 12.01 20.11 -6.04
N LEU A 75 12.18 19.71 -4.77
CA LEU A 75 11.12 19.06 -3.99
C LEU A 75 9.90 19.96 -3.78
N ARG A 76 10.11 21.26 -3.55
CA ARG A 76 9.00 22.22 -3.44
C ARG A 76 8.24 22.31 -4.76
N GLN A 77 8.95 22.32 -5.88
CA GLN A 77 8.36 22.35 -7.21
C GLN A 77 7.56 21.06 -7.49
N GLU A 78 8.09 19.89 -7.15
CA GLU A 78 7.34 18.62 -7.25
C GLU A 78 6.06 18.62 -6.40
N ILE A 79 6.13 19.14 -5.17
CA ILE A 79 4.93 19.27 -4.31
C ILE A 79 3.90 20.21 -4.92
N ASP A 80 4.34 21.34 -5.47
CA ASP A 80 3.43 22.30 -6.10
C ASP A 80 2.83 21.74 -7.39
N ASP A 81 3.59 20.97 -8.17
CA ASP A 81 3.11 20.27 -9.36
C ASP A 81 2.09 19.18 -8.99
N LEU A 82 2.34 18.43 -7.90
CA LEU A 82 1.39 17.45 -7.33
C LEU A 82 0.12 18.09 -6.77
N LYS A 83 0.21 19.31 -6.23
CA LYS A 83 -0.96 20.08 -5.76
C LYS A 83 -1.74 20.71 -6.90
N LYS A 84 -1.07 21.13 -7.97
CA LYS A 84 -1.68 21.71 -9.18
C LYS A 84 -2.24 20.65 -10.11
N THR A 85 -1.77 19.41 -10.02
CA THR A 85 -2.53 18.28 -10.55
C THR A 85 -3.80 18.22 -9.70
N PRO A 86 -4.99 18.55 -10.25
CA PRO A 86 -6.20 18.15 -9.55
C PRO A 86 -6.05 16.64 -9.39
N VAL A 87 -6.24 16.15 -8.16
CA VAL A 87 -6.48 14.72 -7.91
C VAL A 87 -7.32 14.24 -9.08
N MET A 88 -6.77 13.34 -9.89
CA MET A 88 -7.52 12.73 -10.97
C MET A 88 -8.77 12.12 -10.35
N GLN A 89 -9.85 12.89 -10.36
CA GLN A 89 -11.09 12.40 -10.90
C GLN A 89 -10.68 11.61 -12.13
N THR A 90 -10.91 10.31 -12.01
CA THR A 90 -10.88 9.30 -13.06
C THR A 90 -10.81 9.88 -14.49
N PRO A 91 -9.99 9.29 -15.39
CA PRO A 91 -9.79 9.81 -16.74
C PRO A 91 -11.12 10.21 -17.42
N PRO A 92 -11.17 11.37 -18.10
CA PRO A 92 -12.35 11.79 -18.82
C PRO A 92 -12.55 10.86 -20.03
N ASN A 93 -13.80 10.54 -20.32
CA ASN A 93 -14.25 9.80 -21.50
C ASN A 93 -13.94 8.30 -21.56
N ILE A 94 -14.53 7.56 -20.63
CA ILE A 94 -15.35 6.41 -21.07
C ILE A 94 -16.80 6.91 -20.97
N PRO A 95 -17.65 6.78 -22.00
CA PRO A 95 -19.07 7.07 -21.85
C PRO A 95 -19.66 6.03 -20.91
N VAL A 96 -19.65 6.34 -19.62
CA VAL A 96 -20.41 5.65 -18.60
C VAL A 96 -21.82 6.25 -18.68
N PRO A 97 -22.87 5.45 -18.91
CA PRO A 97 -24.24 5.95 -18.97
C PRO A 97 -24.57 6.67 -17.67
N SER A 98 -25.11 7.88 -17.84
CA SER A 98 -25.20 8.99 -16.89
C SER A 98 -26.12 8.80 -15.67
N ASN A 99 -26.27 7.58 -15.13
CA ASN A 99 -27.22 7.29 -14.05
C ASN A 99 -26.61 6.71 -12.76
N THR A 100 -25.28 6.74 -12.57
CA THR A 100 -24.70 6.32 -11.29
C THR A 100 -24.65 7.48 -10.29
N PRO A 101 -25.35 7.41 -9.13
CA PRO A 101 -25.23 8.41 -8.09
C PRO A 101 -23.79 8.44 -7.54
N VAL A 102 -23.18 9.63 -7.54
CA VAL A 102 -21.85 9.85 -6.96
C VAL A 102 -21.99 9.74 -5.45
N LEU A 103 -21.50 8.64 -4.87
CA LEU A 103 -21.46 8.47 -3.41
C LEU A 103 -20.35 9.36 -2.86
N ASN A 104 -20.73 10.44 -2.16
CA ASN A 104 -19.80 11.22 -1.34
C ASN A 104 -19.32 10.35 -0.17
N TYR A 105 -18.09 9.85 -0.25
CA TYR A 105 -17.48 9.10 0.84
C TYR A 105 -16.84 10.07 1.84
N ASN A 106 -17.16 9.93 3.12
CA ASN A 106 -16.36 10.53 4.18
C ASN A 106 -15.05 9.72 4.34
N GLU A 107 -13.94 10.36 4.73
CA GLU A 107 -12.65 9.67 4.93
C GLU A 107 -12.78 8.50 5.91
N ALA A 108 -13.55 8.68 6.99
CA ALA A 108 -13.84 7.64 7.97
C ALA A 108 -14.52 6.40 7.33
N ASP A 109 -15.42 6.61 6.38
CA ASP A 109 -16.11 5.52 5.68
C ASP A 109 -15.17 4.69 4.81
N ILE A 110 -14.11 5.31 4.30
CA ILE A 110 -13.08 4.63 3.49
C ILE A 110 -12.23 3.73 4.40
N PHE A 111 -11.81 4.23 5.56
CA PHE A 111 -11.03 3.44 6.52
C PHE A 111 -11.80 2.23 7.06
N VAL A 112 -13.07 2.42 7.44
CA VAL A 112 -13.93 1.31 7.90
C VAL A 112 -14.08 0.25 6.81
N GLU A 113 -14.33 0.67 5.57
CA GLU A 113 -14.45 -0.23 4.43
C GLU A 113 -13.14 -1.00 4.17
N LEU A 114 -11.99 -0.32 4.24
CA LEU A 114 -10.69 -0.96 4.04
C LEU A 114 -10.41 -2.02 5.12
N GLN A 115 -10.71 -1.70 6.38
CA GLN A 115 -10.55 -2.63 7.49
C GLN A 115 -11.48 -3.84 7.34
N GLU A 116 -12.75 -3.63 6.96
CA GLU A 116 -13.67 -4.74 6.70
C GLU A 116 -13.19 -5.67 5.59
N ARG A 117 -12.63 -5.11 4.50
CA ARG A 117 -12.07 -5.91 3.41
C ARG A 117 -10.89 -6.75 3.86
N GLN A 118 -10.01 -6.20 4.68
CA GLN A 118 -8.89 -6.94 5.26
C GLN A 118 -9.39 -8.09 6.13
N ASN A 119 -10.37 -7.83 7.00
CA ASN A 119 -10.94 -8.84 7.89
C ASN A 119 -11.66 -9.97 7.12
N ARG A 120 -12.22 -9.68 5.94
CA ARG A 120 -12.90 -10.66 5.07
C ARG A 120 -11.98 -11.31 4.04
N ALA A 121 -10.74 -10.87 3.89
CA ALA A 121 -9.85 -11.31 2.82
C ALA A 121 -9.53 -12.83 2.87
N ASN A 122 -9.62 -13.42 4.06
CA ASN A 122 -9.41 -14.84 4.33
C ASN A 122 -10.68 -15.68 4.17
N ASN A 123 -11.82 -15.05 3.90
CA ASN A 123 -13.10 -15.74 3.81
C ASN A 123 -13.44 -16.10 2.36
N LEU A 124 -13.91 -17.33 2.18
CA LEU A 124 -14.49 -17.86 0.96
C LEU A 124 -15.98 -18.15 1.20
N MET A 125 -16.85 -17.66 0.34
CA MET A 125 -18.27 -17.98 0.35
C MET A 125 -18.53 -19.15 -0.59
N ILE A 126 -19.24 -20.15 -0.11
CA ILE A 126 -19.65 -21.34 -0.87
C ILE A 126 -21.18 -21.40 -0.86
N PHE A 127 -21.78 -21.51 -2.03
CA PHE A 127 -23.23 -21.53 -2.20
C PHE A 127 -23.70 -22.88 -2.74
N ASN A 128 -24.93 -23.22 -2.38
CA ASN A 128 -25.63 -24.42 -2.83
C ASN A 128 -24.99 -25.73 -2.34
N VAL A 129 -24.40 -25.72 -1.15
CA VAL A 129 -23.93 -26.93 -0.46
C VAL A 129 -25.08 -27.47 0.41
N PRO A 130 -25.48 -28.74 0.29
CA PRO A 130 -26.49 -29.36 1.15
C PRO A 130 -26.22 -29.09 2.63
N GLU A 131 -27.25 -28.90 3.46
CA GLU A 131 -27.06 -28.75 4.91
C GLU A 131 -26.46 -30.04 5.49
N GLY A 132 -25.44 -29.91 6.34
CA GLY A 132 -24.84 -31.05 7.01
C GLY A 132 -25.85 -31.77 7.91
N ASN A 133 -25.64 -33.07 8.07
CA ASN A 133 -26.39 -33.91 9.00
C ASN A 133 -25.41 -34.66 9.92
N ASN A 134 -25.91 -35.48 10.83
CA ASN A 134 -25.06 -36.22 11.78
C ASN A 134 -24.07 -37.18 11.08
N SER A 135 -24.38 -37.63 9.86
CA SER A 135 -23.54 -38.56 9.10
C SER A 135 -22.51 -37.85 8.23
N GLU A 136 -22.77 -36.61 7.83
CA GLU A 136 -21.89 -35.81 7.00
C GLU A 136 -21.91 -34.36 7.49
N PRO A 137 -21.02 -34.01 8.44
CA PRO A 137 -20.95 -32.66 8.97
C PRO A 137 -20.41 -31.69 7.92
N ASP A 138 -20.76 -30.41 8.06
CA ASP A 138 -20.33 -29.34 7.14
C ASP A 138 -18.81 -29.32 6.92
N SER A 139 -18.02 -29.65 7.94
CA SER A 139 -16.56 -29.72 7.85
C SER A 139 -16.08 -30.75 6.83
N ASP A 140 -16.75 -31.88 6.72
CA ASP A 140 -16.33 -32.97 5.84
C ASP A 140 -16.79 -32.72 4.41
N GLN A 141 -17.97 -32.13 4.22
CA GLN A 141 -18.43 -31.64 2.92
C GLN A 141 -17.46 -30.59 2.36
N VAL A 142 -17.04 -29.63 3.19
CA VAL A 142 -16.08 -28.60 2.77
C VAL A 142 -14.72 -29.21 2.43
N LYS A 143 -14.22 -30.19 3.18
CA LYS A 143 -12.97 -30.89 2.84
C LYS A 143 -13.05 -31.57 1.47
N LYS A 144 -14.18 -32.21 1.14
CA LYS A 144 -14.41 -32.80 -0.19
C LYS A 144 -14.41 -31.74 -1.29
N LEU A 145 -15.04 -30.60 -1.08
CA LEU A 145 -15.01 -29.50 -2.05
C LEU A 145 -13.60 -28.93 -2.23
N ILE A 146 -12.84 -28.79 -1.15
CA ILE A 146 -11.45 -28.32 -1.20
C ILE A 146 -10.56 -29.32 -1.93
N SER A 147 -10.75 -30.63 -1.75
CA SER A 147 -9.96 -31.64 -2.46
C SER A 147 -10.22 -31.60 -3.98
N ILE A 148 -11.44 -31.30 -4.42
CA ILE A 148 -11.77 -31.09 -5.85
C ILE A 148 -11.10 -29.81 -6.38
N LEU A 149 -11.10 -28.74 -5.59
CA LEU A 149 -10.51 -27.46 -5.99
C LEU A 149 -8.98 -27.48 -6.03
N SER A 150 -8.35 -28.21 -5.11
CA SER A 150 -6.90 -28.27 -4.96
C SER A 150 -6.25 -29.03 -6.11
N ASP A 151 -5.05 -28.59 -6.50
CA ASP A 151 -4.24 -29.36 -7.44
C ASP A 151 -3.49 -30.46 -6.67
N THR A 152 -3.38 -31.65 -7.25
CA THR A 152 -2.76 -32.85 -6.64
C THR A 152 -1.33 -32.61 -6.14
N ASN A 153 -0.64 -31.61 -6.71
CA ASN A 153 0.76 -31.28 -6.41
C ASN A 153 0.91 -30.11 -5.41
N SER A 154 -0.17 -29.60 -4.83
CA SER A 154 -0.14 -28.45 -3.91
C SER A 154 -0.59 -28.84 -2.50
N PRO A 155 0.00 -28.24 -1.44
CA PRO A 155 -0.48 -28.46 -0.08
C PRO A 155 -1.93 -27.97 0.03
N GLN A 156 -2.78 -28.77 0.68
CA GLN A 156 -4.19 -28.41 0.85
C GLN A 156 -4.31 -27.16 1.74
N PRO A 157 -5.22 -26.23 1.39
CA PRO A 157 -5.48 -25.04 2.20
C PRO A 157 -5.91 -25.41 3.61
N ARG A 158 -5.35 -24.70 4.60
CA ARG A 158 -5.74 -24.89 6.00
C ARG A 158 -7.06 -24.19 6.29
N VAL A 159 -8.08 -24.97 6.64
CA VAL A 159 -9.38 -24.46 7.07
C VAL A 159 -9.35 -24.14 8.56
N LEU A 160 -9.63 -22.88 8.92
CA LEU A 160 -9.72 -22.44 10.30
C LEU A 160 -11.15 -22.56 10.84
N GLN A 161 -12.14 -22.20 10.04
CA GLN A 161 -13.54 -22.18 10.47
C GLN A 161 -14.50 -22.38 9.30
N THR A 162 -15.61 -23.09 9.54
CA THR A 162 -16.75 -23.18 8.62
C THR A 162 -18.02 -22.77 9.36
N LEU A 163 -18.81 -21.87 8.77
CA LEU A 163 -20.06 -21.38 9.35
C LEU A 163 -21.14 -21.22 8.28
N ARG A 164 -22.38 -21.64 8.59
CA ARG A 164 -23.55 -21.36 7.74
C ARG A 164 -24.03 -19.93 7.94
N MET A 165 -24.39 -19.26 6.85
CA MET A 165 -24.75 -17.85 6.82
C MET A 165 -26.10 -17.64 6.12
N GLY A 166 -26.93 -16.80 6.73
CA GLY A 166 -28.14 -16.25 6.13
C GLY A 166 -29.32 -17.24 6.06
N LYS A 167 -30.27 -16.91 5.18
CA LYS A 167 -31.49 -17.69 4.95
C LYS A 167 -31.22 -18.79 3.91
N PRO A 168 -31.93 -19.94 4.01
CA PRO A 168 -31.85 -20.98 3.00
C PRO A 168 -32.26 -20.48 1.61
N ASN A 169 -31.66 -21.03 0.55
CA ASN A 169 -32.07 -20.80 -0.83
C ASN A 169 -33.32 -21.64 -1.19
N LYS A 170 -33.72 -21.64 -2.48
CA LYS A 170 -34.86 -22.44 -2.98
C LYS A 170 -34.71 -23.95 -2.75
N ASN A 171 -33.47 -24.43 -2.66
CA ASN A 171 -33.15 -25.83 -2.37
C ASN A 171 -33.03 -26.10 -0.86
N ASN A 172 -33.39 -25.11 -0.02
CA ASN A 172 -33.25 -25.15 1.43
C ASN A 172 -31.79 -25.24 1.92
N PHE A 173 -30.83 -24.70 1.15
CA PHE A 173 -29.41 -24.69 1.51
C PHE A 173 -28.94 -23.27 1.87
N ARG A 174 -28.28 -23.10 3.02
CA ARG A 174 -27.61 -21.85 3.38
C ARG A 174 -26.21 -21.78 2.80
N ALA A 175 -25.73 -20.55 2.59
CA ALA A 175 -24.36 -20.32 2.17
C ALA A 175 -23.39 -20.69 3.30
N SER A 176 -22.25 -21.27 2.97
CA SER A 176 -21.19 -21.57 3.92
C SER A 176 -20.08 -20.53 3.77
N ARG A 177 -19.72 -19.88 4.87
CA ARG A 177 -18.51 -19.07 5.01
C ARG A 177 -17.38 -19.95 5.51
N LEU A 178 -16.32 -20.01 4.73
CA LEU A 178 -15.09 -20.72 5.03
C LEU A 178 -13.99 -19.71 5.33
N THR A 179 -13.37 -19.77 6.51
CA THR A 179 -12.21 -18.95 6.85
C THR A 179 -10.94 -19.77 6.69
N LEU A 180 -10.03 -19.29 5.83
CA LEU A 180 -8.73 -19.89 5.54
C LEU A 180 -7.61 -19.17 6.30
N GLU A 181 -6.42 -19.74 6.29
CA GLU A 181 -5.25 -19.15 6.93
C GLU A 181 -4.70 -17.96 6.13
N SER A 182 -4.78 -17.99 4.79
CA SER A 182 -4.21 -16.95 3.93
C SER A 182 -5.18 -16.44 2.85
N PRO A 183 -5.19 -15.12 2.54
CA PRO A 183 -5.93 -14.58 1.40
C PRO A 183 -5.47 -15.15 0.05
N ALA A 184 -4.20 -15.59 -0.03
CA ALA A 184 -3.65 -16.16 -1.25
C ALA A 184 -4.30 -17.50 -1.58
N GLU A 185 -4.67 -18.29 -0.57
CA GLU A 185 -5.39 -19.56 -0.75
C GLU A 185 -6.80 -19.31 -1.29
N VAL A 186 -7.52 -18.32 -0.74
CA VAL A 186 -8.84 -17.91 -1.25
C VAL A 186 -8.76 -17.57 -2.73
N GLN A 187 -7.75 -16.80 -3.15
CA GLN A 187 -7.57 -16.46 -4.57
C GLN A 187 -7.32 -17.69 -5.45
N LYS A 188 -6.49 -18.64 -5.00
CA LYS A 188 -6.22 -19.87 -5.74
C LYS A 188 -7.49 -20.69 -5.90
N LEU A 189 -8.25 -20.88 -4.82
CA LEU A 189 -9.51 -21.63 -4.86
C LEU A 189 -10.53 -20.99 -5.80
N ILE A 190 -10.70 -19.68 -5.75
CA ILE A 190 -11.62 -18.96 -6.67
C ILE A 190 -11.26 -19.20 -8.14
N LYS A 191 -9.97 -19.19 -8.49
CA LYS A 191 -9.52 -19.49 -9.88
C LYS A 191 -9.87 -20.91 -10.30
N CYS A 192 -9.80 -21.86 -9.36
CA CYS A 192 -10.17 -23.25 -9.57
C CYS A 192 -11.69 -23.52 -9.47
N GLY A 193 -12.52 -22.51 -9.20
CA GLY A 193 -13.98 -22.68 -9.03
C GLY A 193 -14.69 -23.31 -10.23
N HIS A 194 -14.10 -23.23 -11.43
CA HIS A 194 -14.62 -23.89 -12.62
C HIS A 194 -14.67 -25.42 -12.49
N LYS A 195 -13.88 -26.03 -11.59
CA LYS A 195 -13.89 -27.48 -11.30
C LYS A 195 -15.14 -27.93 -10.54
N LEU A 196 -15.88 -27.01 -9.92
CA LEU A 196 -17.10 -27.31 -9.16
C LEU A 196 -18.39 -27.22 -9.98
N LYS A 197 -18.29 -27.06 -11.32
CA LYS A 197 -19.46 -26.91 -12.19
C LYS A 197 -20.39 -28.13 -12.14
N ASP A 198 -19.82 -29.33 -12.07
CA ASP A 198 -20.59 -30.58 -12.07
C ASP A 198 -21.37 -30.78 -10.76
N GLU A 199 -20.81 -30.30 -9.64
CA GLU A 199 -21.44 -30.32 -8.32
C GLU A 199 -22.57 -29.29 -8.16
N LYS A 200 -22.78 -28.40 -9.14
CA LYS A 200 -23.71 -27.25 -9.04
C LYS A 200 -23.43 -26.37 -7.80
N VAL A 201 -22.20 -26.36 -7.33
CA VAL A 201 -21.73 -25.54 -6.21
C VAL A 201 -21.01 -24.31 -6.76
N PHE A 202 -21.23 -23.15 -6.13
CA PHE A 202 -20.61 -21.90 -6.56
C PHE A 202 -19.76 -21.34 -5.44
N ILE A 203 -18.61 -20.77 -5.79
CA ILE A 203 -17.74 -20.10 -4.83
C ILE A 203 -17.55 -18.62 -5.21
N SER A 204 -17.49 -17.76 -4.20
CA SER A 204 -17.19 -16.34 -4.37
C SER A 204 -16.38 -15.78 -3.20
N PHE A 205 -15.83 -14.58 -3.39
CA PHE A 205 -15.28 -13.81 -2.28
C PHE A 205 -16.37 -13.41 -1.28
N ASP A 206 -16.00 -13.27 -0.01
CA ASP A 206 -16.84 -12.63 1.02
C ASP A 206 -16.72 -11.11 0.89
N LEU A 207 -17.73 -10.51 0.27
CA LEU A 207 -17.77 -9.08 -0.05
C LEU A 207 -18.39 -8.27 1.11
N THR A 208 -17.94 -7.02 1.28
CA THR A 208 -18.56 -6.06 2.21
C THR A 208 -20.00 -5.73 1.78
N ALA A 209 -20.77 -5.08 2.64
CA ALA A 209 -22.12 -4.63 2.28
C ALA A 209 -22.09 -3.69 1.06
N LYS A 210 -21.18 -2.72 1.04
CA LYS A 210 -20.99 -1.76 -0.06
C LYS A 210 -20.56 -2.47 -1.35
N GLU A 211 -19.65 -3.43 -1.26
CA GLU A 211 -19.22 -4.22 -2.43
C GLU A 211 -20.36 -5.07 -3.01
N ARG A 212 -21.19 -5.70 -2.16
CA ARG A 212 -22.35 -6.48 -2.61
C ARG A 212 -23.39 -5.62 -3.31
N GLU A 213 -23.67 -4.43 -2.79
CA GLU A 213 -24.59 -3.49 -3.42
C GLU A 213 -24.07 -3.05 -4.79
N ARG A 214 -22.79 -2.66 -4.87
CA ARG A 214 -22.16 -2.30 -6.14
C ARG A 214 -22.18 -3.46 -7.14
N HIS A 215 -21.93 -4.69 -6.68
CA HIS A 215 -22.01 -5.88 -7.53
C HIS A 215 -23.43 -6.14 -8.05
N LYS A 216 -24.45 -5.94 -7.20
CA LYS A 216 -25.85 -6.04 -7.58
C LYS A 216 -26.24 -5.00 -8.63
N LEU A 217 -25.84 -3.75 -8.45
CA LEU A 217 -26.06 -2.68 -9.44
C LEU A 217 -25.40 -3.02 -10.78
N LEU A 218 -24.14 -3.44 -10.74
CA LEU A 218 -23.39 -3.83 -11.94
C LEU A 218 -24.04 -5.04 -12.66
N GLN A 219 -24.53 -6.04 -11.91
CA GLN A 219 -25.26 -7.15 -12.52
C GLN A 219 -26.57 -6.71 -13.18
N THR A 220 -27.32 -5.81 -12.55
CA THR A 220 -28.55 -5.26 -13.12
C THR A 220 -28.25 -4.51 -14.40
N GLU A 221 -27.26 -3.60 -14.38
CA GLU A 221 -26.83 -2.86 -15.56
C GLU A 221 -26.37 -3.79 -16.69
N PHE A 222 -25.56 -4.81 -16.37
CA PHE A 222 -25.10 -5.81 -17.32
C PHE A 222 -26.27 -6.54 -18.00
N ARG A 223 -27.29 -6.94 -17.23
CA ARG A 223 -28.50 -7.59 -17.78
C ARG A 223 -29.29 -6.65 -18.67
N THR A 224 -29.45 -5.39 -18.27
CA THR A 224 -30.13 -4.37 -19.08
C THR A 224 -29.43 -4.16 -20.41
N ARG A 225 -28.10 -3.96 -20.43
CA ARG A 225 -27.34 -3.81 -21.67
C ARG A 225 -27.41 -5.04 -22.57
N LYS A 226 -27.34 -6.25 -21.99
CA LYS A 226 -27.54 -7.49 -22.74
C LYS A 226 -28.95 -7.60 -23.34
N ALA A 227 -29.98 -7.21 -22.61
CA ALA A 227 -31.37 -7.19 -23.10
C ALA A 227 -31.56 -6.17 -24.24
N ASN A 228 -30.82 -5.06 -24.21
CA ASN A 228 -30.79 -4.06 -25.27
C ASN A 228 -29.98 -4.49 -26.51
N GLY A 229 -29.43 -5.72 -26.53
CA GLY A 229 -28.65 -6.25 -27.65
C GLY A 229 -27.18 -5.85 -27.67
N GLU A 230 -26.66 -5.19 -26.63
CA GLU A 230 -25.24 -4.84 -26.56
C GLU A 230 -24.36 -6.08 -26.33
N ASN A 231 -23.25 -6.17 -27.08
CA ASN A 231 -22.24 -7.20 -26.85
C ASN A 231 -21.32 -6.80 -25.69
N VAL A 232 -21.78 -6.97 -24.45
CA VAL A 232 -21.01 -6.67 -23.23
C VAL A 232 -20.58 -7.92 -22.47
N VAL A 233 -19.48 -7.82 -21.73
CA VAL A 233 -18.92 -8.85 -20.84
C VAL A 233 -18.49 -8.22 -19.51
N ILE A 234 -18.63 -8.94 -18.40
CA ILE A 234 -18.07 -8.52 -17.11
C ILE A 234 -16.60 -8.95 -17.05
N ARG A 235 -15.69 -8.01 -16.85
CA ARG A 235 -14.27 -8.27 -16.60
C ARG A 235 -13.92 -7.93 -15.17
N TYR A 236 -12.94 -8.64 -14.62
CA TYR A 236 -12.42 -8.38 -13.30
C TYR A 236 -10.98 -7.88 -13.43
N GLN A 237 -10.72 -6.67 -12.97
CA GLN A 237 -9.37 -6.12 -12.84
C GLN A 237 -9.12 -5.87 -11.36
N ASN A 238 -8.08 -6.50 -10.79
CA ASN A 238 -7.74 -6.37 -9.36
C ASN A 238 -8.94 -6.60 -8.41
N ARG A 239 -9.76 -7.62 -8.67
CA ARG A 239 -11.01 -7.96 -7.95
C ARG A 239 -12.17 -6.97 -8.14
N ILE A 240 -11.99 -5.92 -8.94
CA ILE A 240 -13.04 -4.95 -9.24
C ILE A 240 -13.76 -5.37 -10.52
N PRO A 241 -15.06 -5.70 -10.46
CA PRO A 241 -15.85 -5.97 -11.65
C PRO A 241 -16.11 -4.68 -12.42
N SER A 242 -16.01 -4.75 -13.74
CA SER A 242 -16.41 -3.70 -14.67
C SER A 242 -17.08 -4.30 -15.90
N ILE A 243 -18.04 -3.57 -16.49
CA ILE A 243 -18.67 -3.96 -17.75
C ILE A 243 -17.78 -3.43 -18.89
N ALA A 244 -17.35 -4.32 -19.78
CA ALA A 244 -16.57 -4.00 -20.95
C ALA A 244 -17.24 -4.53 -22.22
N LEU A 245 -16.92 -3.94 -23.37
CA LEU A 245 -17.38 -4.48 -24.64
C LEU A 245 -16.72 -5.86 -24.91
N GLY A 246 -17.53 -6.79 -25.39
CA GLY A 246 -17.10 -8.08 -25.90
C GLY A 246 -16.24 -7.85 -27.14
N LYS A 247 -15.18 -8.66 -27.31
CA LYS A 247 -14.45 -8.66 -28.58
C LYS A 247 -15.38 -9.28 -29.63
N ASN A 248 -15.64 -8.57 -30.72
CA ASN A 248 -16.27 -9.18 -31.88
C ASN A 248 -15.24 -10.14 -32.49
N THR A 249 -15.46 -11.44 -32.35
CA THR A 249 -14.78 -12.46 -33.14
C THR A 249 -15.22 -12.26 -34.59
N LYS A 250 -14.34 -11.67 -35.41
CA LYS A 250 -14.34 -11.87 -36.86
C LYS A 250 -13.61 -13.17 -37.16
#